data_AF-A0A9X2G6G9-F1
#
_entry.id   AF-A0A9X2G6G9-F1
#
_cell.length_a   1.000
_cell.length_b   1.000
_cell.length_c   1.000
_cell.angle_alpha   90.00
_cell.angle_beta   90.00
_cell.angle_gamma   90.00
#
_symmetry.space_group_name_H-M   'P 1'
#
loop_
_entity.id
_entity.type
_entity.pdbx_description
1 polymer ?
#
loop_
_entity_poly.entity_id
_entity_poly.type
_entity_poly.pdbx_seq_one_letter_code
_entity_poly.pdbx_strand_id
1 'polypeptide(L)'
;MVGGRARSAAPRDLAENPQAWPHADLSGHPPAAVVQAIAASLTGILAERRLSLRGLAAASGVNRQSIADLLVGRSWPDVATIALLETALAVRLWPEGTPAF
;
A
#
# COMPACT_ATOMS: atom_id res chain seq x y z
N MET A 1 -20.78 0.99 4.17
CA MET A 1 -19.73 1.83 3.55
C MET A 1 -19.27 2.83 4.60
N VAL A 2 -18.15 2.59 5.28
CA VAL A 2 -17.66 3.48 6.35
C VAL A 2 -16.42 4.18 5.84
N GLY A 3 -16.53 5.46 5.44
CA GLY A 3 -15.41 6.26 4.97
C GLY A 3 -15.88 7.64 4.56
N GLY A 4 -15.52 8.66 5.35
CA GLY A 4 -15.77 10.06 5.01
C GLY A 4 -15.08 10.45 3.69
N ARG A 5 -15.41 11.66 3.21
CA ARG A 5 -15.00 12.25 1.91
C ARG A 5 -13.51 12.08 1.53
N ALA A 6 -12.62 11.76 2.46
CA ALA A 6 -11.20 11.51 2.23
C ALA A 6 -10.89 10.32 1.28
N ARG A 7 -11.81 9.37 1.06
CA ARG A 7 -11.59 8.23 0.14
C ARG A 7 -12.25 8.37 -1.23
N SER A 8 -12.70 9.57 -1.60
CA SER A 8 -13.24 9.79 -2.96
C SER A 8 -12.15 9.77 -4.04
N ALA A 9 -10.89 9.99 -3.65
CA ALA A 9 -9.72 9.89 -4.52
C ALA A 9 -8.81 8.71 -4.11
N ALA A 10 -8.06 8.17 -5.06
CA ALA A 10 -7.05 7.17 -4.77
C ALA A 10 -5.86 7.81 -4.02
N PRO A 11 -5.14 7.06 -3.17
CA PRO A 11 -3.99 7.58 -2.43
C PRO A 11 -2.96 8.33 -3.29
N ARG A 12 -2.62 7.78 -4.46
CA ARG A 12 -1.66 8.40 -5.38
C ARG A 12 -2.14 9.72 -5.99
N ASP A 13 -3.47 9.88 -6.14
CA ASP A 13 -4.08 11.04 -6.79
C ASP A 13 -4.13 12.23 -5.82
N LEU A 14 -3.78 12.03 -4.55
CA LEU A 14 -3.60 13.09 -3.56
C LEU A 14 -2.21 13.73 -3.63
N ALA A 15 -1.26 13.13 -4.35
CA ALA A 15 0.03 13.74 -4.59
C ALA A 15 -0.06 14.80 -5.71
N GLU A 16 0.78 15.83 -5.65
CA GLU A 16 0.90 16.81 -6.74
C GLU A 16 1.33 16.15 -8.07
N ASN A 17 2.17 15.11 -7.98
CA ASN A 17 2.60 14.29 -9.11
C ASN A 17 2.28 12.80 -8.88
N PRO A 18 1.08 12.32 -9.31
CA PRO A 18 0.68 10.92 -9.15
C PRO A 18 1.58 9.91 -9.86
N GLN A 19 2.27 10.32 -10.93
CA GLN A 19 3.18 9.46 -11.70
C GLN A 19 4.48 9.16 -10.95
N ALA A 20 4.82 9.95 -9.94
CA ALA A 20 5.99 9.72 -9.10
C ALA A 20 5.77 8.63 -8.04
N TRP A 21 4.58 8.02 -7.94
CA TRP A 21 4.31 6.94 -6.99
C TRP A 21 5.30 5.77 -7.16
N PRO A 22 5.81 5.15 -6.08
CA PRO A 22 5.55 5.40 -4.65
C PRO A 22 6.52 6.41 -4.00
N HIS A 23 7.10 7.33 -4.76
CA HIS A 23 8.07 8.33 -4.31
C HIS A 23 7.55 9.78 -4.38
N ALA A 24 6.24 9.96 -4.59
CA ALA A 24 5.62 11.29 -4.68
C ALA A 24 5.55 11.99 -3.30
N ASP A 25 5.54 13.32 -3.28
CA ASP A 25 5.31 14.07 -2.03
C ASP A 25 3.84 13.96 -1.59
N LEU A 26 3.64 13.62 -0.31
CA LEU A 26 2.34 13.45 0.35
C LEU A 26 2.31 14.10 1.75
N SER A 27 3.18 15.08 2.01
CA SER A 27 3.28 15.81 3.29
C SER A 27 1.91 16.30 3.82
N GLY A 28 1.05 16.84 2.95
CA GLY A 28 -0.31 17.28 3.31
C GLY A 28 -1.37 16.18 3.45
N HIS A 29 -1.02 14.91 3.20
CA HIS A 29 -1.96 13.78 3.15
C HIS A 29 -1.50 12.59 4.01
N PRO A 30 -1.59 12.70 5.35
CA PRO A 30 -1.06 11.71 6.26
C PRO A 30 -1.46 10.24 6.00
N PRO A 31 -2.74 9.93 5.75
CA PRO A 31 -3.14 8.56 5.49
C PRO A 31 -2.59 8.02 4.15
N ALA A 32 -2.44 8.89 3.13
CA ALA A 32 -1.92 8.50 1.84
C ALA A 32 -0.41 8.19 1.92
N ALA A 33 0.34 8.96 2.70
CA ALA A 33 1.75 8.70 2.97
C ALA A 33 1.98 7.33 3.63
N VAL A 34 1.08 6.90 4.53
CA VAL A 34 1.13 5.54 5.10
C VAL A 34 0.91 4.48 4.03
N VAL A 35 -0.09 4.65 3.15
CA VAL A 35 -0.32 3.72 2.03
C VAL A 35 0.87 3.67 1.08
N GLN A 36 1.50 4.82 0.81
CA GLN A 36 2.71 4.93 -0.01
C GLN A 36 3.87 4.13 0.59
N ALA A 37 4.14 4.29 1.89
CA ALA A 37 5.19 3.57 2.58
C ALA A 37 4.95 2.05 2.57
N ILE A 38 3.69 1.61 2.77
CA ILE A 38 3.31 0.19 2.62
C ILE A 38 3.59 -0.31 1.20
N ALA A 39 3.18 0.45 0.18
CA ALA A 39 3.38 0.07 -1.22
C ALA A 39 4.87 0.00 -1.59
N ALA A 40 5.68 0.95 -1.11
CA ALA A 40 7.13 0.95 -1.31
C ALA A 40 7.79 -0.26 -0.64
N SER A 41 7.45 -0.54 0.63
CA SER A 41 7.96 -1.71 1.37
C SER A 41 7.60 -3.02 0.67
N LEU A 42 6.32 -3.18 0.30
CA LEU A 42 5.85 -4.37 -0.41
C LEU A 42 6.55 -4.55 -1.76
N THR A 43 6.77 -3.47 -2.51
CA THR A 43 7.50 -3.50 -3.79
C THR A 43 8.93 -4.00 -3.60
N GLY A 44 9.64 -3.48 -2.59
CA GLY A 44 10.99 -3.92 -2.25
C GLY A 44 11.06 -5.40 -1.90
N ILE A 45 10.15 -5.88 -1.06
CA ILE A 45 10.10 -7.28 -0.62
C ILE A 45 9.78 -8.24 -1.78
N LEU A 46 8.84 -7.86 -2.66
CA LEU A 46 8.53 -8.65 -3.86
C LEU A 46 9.74 -8.78 -4.77
N ALA A 47 10.48 -7.70 -4.99
CA ALA A 47 11.69 -7.70 -5.81
C ALA A 47 12.82 -8.53 -5.18
N GLU A 48 13.10 -8.31 -3.89
CA GLU A 48 14.15 -9.02 -3.14
C GLU A 48 13.91 -10.53 -3.12
N ARG A 49 12.67 -10.95 -2.83
CA ARG A 49 12.30 -12.37 -2.73
C ARG A 49 11.91 -12.99 -4.07
N ARG A 50 11.94 -12.22 -5.17
CA ARG A 50 11.47 -12.62 -6.51
C ARG A 50 10.06 -13.21 -6.49
N LEU A 51 9.19 -12.68 -5.63
CA LEU A 51 7.81 -13.14 -5.47
C LEU A 51 6.92 -12.56 -6.56
N SER A 52 6.08 -13.41 -7.16
CA SER A 52 5.04 -12.94 -8.09
C SER A 52 3.78 -12.52 -7.33
N LEU A 53 3.00 -11.60 -7.91
CA LEU A 53 1.70 -11.21 -7.35
C LEU A 53 0.75 -12.39 -7.20
N ARG A 54 0.82 -13.35 -8.14
CA ARG A 54 0.02 -14.57 -8.07
C ARG A 54 0.44 -15.45 -6.88
N GLY A 55 1.74 -15.60 -6.65
CA GLY A 55 2.26 -16.35 -5.51
C GLY A 55 1.87 -15.70 -4.17
N LEU A 56 2.01 -14.38 -4.07
CA LEU A 56 1.62 -13.65 -2.88
C LEU A 56 0.10 -13.74 -2.63
N ALA A 57 -0.74 -13.59 -3.66
CA ALA A 57 -2.18 -13.75 -3.54
C ALA A 57 -2.58 -15.16 -3.04
N ALA A 58 -1.91 -16.19 -3.53
CA ALA A 58 -2.14 -17.57 -3.08
C ALA A 58 -1.73 -17.79 -1.61
N ALA A 59 -0.63 -17.16 -1.17
CA ALA A 59 -0.13 -17.30 0.19
C ALA A 59 -0.92 -16.47 1.22
N SER A 60 -1.37 -15.26 0.85
CA SER A 60 -2.08 -14.35 1.75
C SER A 60 -3.61 -14.47 1.71
N GLY A 61 -4.16 -15.10 0.67
CA GLY A 61 -5.60 -15.10 0.42
C GLY A 61 -6.15 -13.73 -0.05
N VAL A 62 -5.29 -12.72 -0.21
CA VAL A 62 -5.68 -11.41 -0.74
C VAL A 62 -5.81 -11.49 -2.27
N ASN A 63 -6.84 -10.87 -2.82
CA ASN A 63 -7.04 -10.82 -4.26
C ASN A 63 -5.82 -10.20 -4.98
N ARG A 64 -5.33 -10.85 -6.04
CA ARG A 64 -4.20 -10.40 -6.85
C ARG A 64 -4.37 -8.97 -7.38
N GLN A 65 -5.59 -8.59 -7.78
CA GLN A 65 -5.90 -7.24 -8.25
C GLN A 65 -5.82 -6.22 -7.12
N SER A 66 -6.31 -6.55 -5.92
CA SER A 66 -6.17 -5.68 -4.74
C SER A 66 -4.70 -5.41 -4.39
N ILE A 67 -3.85 -6.43 -4.48
CA ILE A 67 -2.39 -6.28 -4.31
C ILE A 67 -1.81 -5.38 -5.41
N ALA A 68 -2.19 -5.60 -6.67
CA ALA A 68 -1.73 -4.77 -7.78
C ALA A 68 -2.14 -3.30 -7.61
N ASP A 69 -3.40 -3.04 -7.23
CA ASP A 69 -3.94 -1.70 -7.01
C ASP A 69 -3.28 -1.00 -5.82
N LEU A 70 -2.97 -1.75 -4.74
CA LEU A 70 -2.19 -1.23 -3.61
C LEU A 70 -0.80 -0.79 -4.06
N LEU A 71 -0.09 -1.62 -4.82
CA LEU A 71 1.27 -1.33 -5.29
C LEU A 71 1.33 -0.05 -6.12
N VAL A 72 0.30 0.21 -6.95
CA VAL A 72 0.22 1.42 -7.78
C VAL A 72 -0.55 2.58 -7.12
N GLY A 73 -0.94 2.45 -5.85
CA GLY A 73 -1.62 3.49 -5.08
C GLY A 73 -3.04 3.83 -5.54
N ARG A 74 -3.73 2.88 -6.19
CA ARG A 74 -5.10 3.03 -6.70
C ARG A 74 -6.19 2.68 -5.69
N SER A 75 -5.84 1.99 -4.60
CA SER A 75 -6.80 1.56 -3.59
C SER A 75 -6.33 1.90 -2.17
N TRP A 76 -7.30 2.11 -1.28
CA TRP A 76 -7.09 2.19 0.15
C TRP A 76 -7.13 0.76 0.72
N PRO A 77 -6.00 0.18 1.18
CA PRO A 77 -6.03 -1.11 1.84
C PRO A 77 -6.76 -0.98 3.18
N ASP A 78 -7.50 -2.03 3.56
CA ASP A 78 -8.03 -2.14 4.91
C ASP A 78 -7.04 -2.88 5.83
N VAL A 79 -7.33 -2.84 7.14
CA VAL A 79 -6.48 -3.46 8.17
C VAL A 79 -6.36 -4.98 7.95
N ALA A 80 -7.43 -5.64 7.50
CA ALA A 80 -7.43 -7.07 7.23
C ALA A 80 -6.47 -7.42 6.09
N THR A 81 -6.48 -6.64 5.01
CA THR A 81 -5.56 -6.78 3.88
C THR A 81 -4.11 -6.68 4.34
N ILE A 82 -3.78 -5.65 5.12
CA ILE A 82 -2.41 -5.48 5.63
C ILE A 82 -2.00 -6.66 6.52
N ALA A 83 -2.85 -7.06 7.48
CA ALA A 83 -2.56 -8.16 8.38
C ALA A 83 -2.31 -9.49 7.64
N LEU A 84 -3.10 -9.79 6.61
CA LEU A 84 -2.94 -10.99 5.78
C LEU A 84 -1.63 -10.96 4.98
N LEU A 85 -1.26 -9.81 4.42
CA LEU A 85 0.00 -9.66 3.70
C LEU A 85 1.21 -9.79 4.63
N GLU A 86 1.18 -9.12 5.79
CA GLU A 86 2.23 -9.23 6.81
C GLU A 86 2.41 -10.67 7.29
N THR A 87 1.30 -11.37 7.55
CA THR A 87 1.31 -12.79 7.96
C THR A 87 1.93 -13.68 6.88
N ALA A 88 1.51 -13.51 5.62
CA ALA A 88 2.02 -14.32 4.52
C ALA A 88 3.50 -14.07 4.22
N LEU A 89 3.98 -12.85 4.44
CA LEU A 89 5.36 -12.46 4.20
C LEU A 89 6.26 -12.64 5.43
N ALA A 90 5.68 -12.86 6.63
CA ALA A 90 6.37 -12.84 7.92
C ALA A 90 7.22 -11.57 8.12
N VAL A 91 6.68 -10.42 7.72
CA VAL A 91 7.31 -9.09 7.82
C VAL A 91 6.27 -8.05 8.22
N ARG A 92 6.71 -6.99 8.88
CA ARG A 92 5.89 -5.80 9.09
C ARG A 92 5.94 -4.90 7.85
N LEU A 93 4.78 -4.58 7.32
CA LEU A 93 4.56 -3.60 6.25
C LEU A 93 4.13 -2.25 6.83
N TRP A 94 3.47 -2.24 7.99
CA TRP A 94 3.08 -0.99 8.63
C TRP A 94 4.32 -0.15 8.98
N PRO A 95 4.39 1.14 8.60
CA PRO A 95 5.57 1.98 8.85
C PRO A 95 5.86 2.12 10.34
N GLU A 96 7.13 1.96 10.72
CA GLU A 96 7.58 2.20 12.09
C GLU A 96 7.86 3.69 12.28
N GLY A 97 7.10 4.34 13.14
CA GLY A 97 7.17 5.79 13.38
C GLY A 97 5.99 6.56 12.78
N THR A 98 5.57 7.61 13.46
CA THR A 98 4.62 8.58 12.89
C THR A 98 5.34 9.31 11.75
N PRO A 99 4.84 9.27 10.50
CA PRO A 99 5.47 10.06 9.45
C PRO A 99 5.45 11.52 9.90
N ALA A 100 6.60 12.21 9.80
CA ALA A 100 6.65 13.64 10.09
C ALA A 100 5.81 14.33 9.01
N PHE A 101 4.65 14.86 9.42
CA PHE A 101 3.73 15.63 8.57
C PHE A 101 4.01 17.12 8.76
#